data_AF-A0A5S4Y979-F1
#
_entry.id   AF-A0A5S4Y979-F1
#
_cell.length_a   1.000
_cell.length_b   1.000
_cell.length_c   1.000
_cell.angle_alpha   90.00
_cell.angle_beta   90.00
_cell.angle_gamma   90.00
#
_symmetry.space_group_name_H-M   'P 1'
#
loop_
_entity.id
_entity.type
_entity.pdbx_description
1 polymer ?
#
loop_
_entity_poly.entity_id
_entity_poly.type
_entity_poly.pdbx_seq_one_letter_code
_entity_poly.pdbx_strand_id
1 'polypeptide(L)' 'MSVGCGRTVEWDGKVLTGWLVVNGVATKVTADRATIHACAAGFSDALTWEIDRFRTEIFEKLMPFFVRHNS' A
#
# COMPACT_ATOMS: atom_id res chain seq x y z
N MET A 1 -16.67 -10.30 -2.12
CA MET A 1 -15.57 -9.65 -2.85
C MET A 1 -14.29 -10.37 -2.52
N SER A 2 -13.58 -10.87 -3.51
CA SER A 2 -12.26 -11.49 -3.31
C SER A 2 -11.21 -10.44 -3.68
N VAL A 3 -10.46 -9.96 -2.70
CA VAL A 3 -9.34 -9.04 -2.94
C VAL A 3 -8.07 -9.87 -3.01
N GLY A 4 -7.40 -9.86 -4.15
CA GLY A 4 -6.07 -10.45 -4.32
C GLY A 4 -5.04 -9.35 -4.54
N CYS A 5 -3.85 -9.48 -3.95
CA CYS A 5 -2.73 -8.60 -4.29
C CYS A 5 -2.00 -9.15 -5.53
N GLY A 6 -1.93 -8.36 -6.60
CA GLY A 6 -1.01 -8.62 -7.70
C GLY A 6 0.40 -8.37 -7.16
N ARG A 7 1.25 -9.41 -7.17
CA ARG A 7 2.42 -9.62 -6.29
C ARG A 7 3.54 -8.56 -6.29
N THR A 8 3.40 -7.42 -6.95
CA THR A 8 4.46 -6.41 -7.02
C THR A 8 4.06 -5.18 -6.24
N VAL A 9 4.56 -5.09 -4.99
CA VAL A 9 4.54 -3.87 -4.18
C VAL A 9 5.95 -3.29 -4.20
N GLU A 10 6.06 -2.03 -4.61
CA GLU A 10 7.32 -1.33 -4.82
C GLU A 10 7.32 0.00 -4.08
N TRP A 11 8.49 0.37 -3.57
CA TRP A 11 8.73 1.67 -2.95
C TRP A 11 9.79 2.41 -3.75
N ASP A 12 9.46 3.59 -4.28
CA ASP A 12 10.40 4.40 -5.08
C ASP A 12 11.18 5.43 -4.25
N GLY A 13 11.03 5.41 -2.93
CA GLY A 13 11.58 6.41 -2.01
C GLY A 13 10.60 7.52 -1.62
N LYS A 14 9.47 7.66 -2.32
CA LYS A 14 8.45 8.70 -2.13
C LYS A 14 7.03 8.16 -2.03
N VAL A 15 6.68 7.18 -2.87
CA VAL A 15 5.36 6.58 -2.98
C VAL A 15 5.46 5.05 -3.05
N LEU A 16 4.54 4.41 -2.34
CA LEU A 16 4.35 2.97 -2.32
C LEU A 16 3.36 2.64 -3.43
N THR A 17 3.80 1.86 -4.41
CA THR A 17 2.98 1.44 -5.54
C THR A 17 2.66 -0.03 -5.40
N GLY A 18 1.41 -0.41 -5.63
CA GLY A 18 1.04 -1.82 -5.71
C GLY A 18 -0.19 -2.06 -6.57
N TRP A 19 -0.56 -3.33 -6.70
CA TRP A 19 -1.72 -3.75 -7.49
C TRP A 19 -2.76 -4.40 -6.60
N LEU A 20 -3.97 -3.86 -6.64
CA LEU A 20 -5.12 -4.39 -5.93
C LEU A 20 -6.11 -4.97 -6.94
N VAL A 21 -6.50 -6.24 -6.79
CA VAL A 21 -7.58 -6.81 -7.60
C VAL A 21 -8.90 -6.54 -6.89
N VAL A 22 -9.74 -5.68 -7.46
CA VAL A 22 -11.09 -5.38 -6.98
C VAL A 22 -12.09 -5.87 -8.02
N ASN A 23 -13.00 -6.75 -7.62
CA ASN A 23 -14.01 -7.36 -8.52
C ASN A 23 -13.40 -8.01 -9.79
N GLY A 24 -12.20 -8.59 -9.68
CA GLY A 24 -11.50 -9.21 -10.80
C GLY A 24 -10.73 -8.23 -11.71
N VAL A 25 -10.81 -6.92 -11.45
CA VAL A 25 -10.05 -5.88 -12.16
C VAL A 25 -8.81 -5.52 -11.34
N ALA A 26 -7.63 -5.64 -11.96
CA ALA A 26 -6.39 -5.21 -11.34
C ALA A 26 -6.27 -3.67 -11.46
N THR A 27 -6.35 -2.98 -10.33
CA THR A 27 -6.19 -1.53 -10.23
C THR A 27 -4.84 -1.22 -9.61
N LYS A 28 -4.06 -0.37 -10.30
CA LYS A 28 -2.83 0.18 -9.75
C LYS A 28 -3.17 1.22 -8.67
N VAL A 29 -2.62 1.05 -7.47
CA VAL A 29 -2.84 1.96 -6.35
C VAL A 29 -1.50 2.50 -5.84
N THR A 30 -1.55 3.72 -5.32
CA THR A 30 -0.37 4.41 -4.79
C THR A 30 -0.69 5.02 -3.43
N ALA A 31 0.25 4.96 -2.50
CA ALA A 31 0.17 5.65 -1.22
C ALA A 31 1.43 6.48 -0.98
N ASP A 32 1.25 7.75 -0.60
CA ASP A 32 2.34 8.62 -0.17
C ASP A 32 2.70 8.38 1.31
N ARG A 33 3.78 9.02 1.75
CA ARG A 33 4.28 8.93 3.14
C ARG A 33 3.24 9.37 4.16
N ALA A 34 2.46 10.42 3.88
CA ALA A 34 1.46 10.91 4.81
C ALA A 34 0.34 9.88 5.01
N THR A 35 -0.07 9.22 3.93
CA THR A 35 -1.06 8.14 3.93
C THR A 35 -0.53 6.91 4.67
N ILE A 36 0.72 6.51 4.43
CA ILE A 36 1.38 5.43 5.16
C ILE A 36 1.40 5.75 6.66
N HIS A 37 1.79 6.96 7.04
CA HIS A 37 1.87 7.36 8.45
C HIS A 37 0.48 7.39 9.12
N ALA A 38 -0.54 7.84 8.42
CA ALA A 38 -1.91 7.93 8.93
C ALA A 38 -2.59 6.56 9.08
N CYS A 39 -2.32 5.63 8.17
CA CYS A 39 -3.03 4.35 8.09
C CYS A 39 -2.22 3.14 8.58
N ALA A 40 -0.89 3.19 8.54
CA ALA A 40 0.00 2.13 8.97
C ALA A 40 0.78 2.57 10.22
N ALA A 41 0.05 2.85 11.30
CA ALA A 41 0.62 3.21 12.60
C ALA A 41 1.65 2.15 13.06
N GLY A 42 2.83 2.61 13.45
CA GLY A 42 3.97 1.76 13.82
C GLY A 42 5.12 1.78 12.81
N PHE A 43 4.86 2.22 11.57
CA PHE A 43 5.91 2.55 10.61
C PHE A 43 6.15 4.04 10.62
N SER A 44 7.35 4.46 10.98
CA SER A 44 7.70 5.88 11.05
C SER A 44 8.55 6.25 9.83
N ASP A 45 8.24 7.38 9.20
CA ASP A 45 8.97 7.92 8.04
C ASP A 45 10.45 8.24 8.34
N ALA A 46 10.89 8.01 9.60
CA ALA A 46 12.25 8.18 10.05
C ALA A 46 13.26 7.37 9.23
N LEU A 47 12.85 6.25 8.62
CA LEU A 47 13.76 5.36 7.90
C LEU A 47 13.10 4.83 6.61
N THR A 48 13.42 5.45 5.47
CA THR A 48 12.99 5.00 4.12
C THR A 48 13.30 3.51 3.86
N TRP A 49 14.32 2.95 4.50
CA TRP A 49 14.63 1.51 4.43
C TRP A 49 13.61 0.63 5.16
N GLU A 50 12.94 1.14 6.20
CA GLU A 50 11.88 0.43 6.93
C GLU A 50 10.66 0.28 6.02
N ILE A 51 10.27 1.35 5.33
CA ILE A 51 9.18 1.29 4.34
C ILE A 51 9.53 0.32 3.22
N ASP A 52 10.76 0.36 2.70
CA ASP A 52 11.16 -0.60 1.65
C ASP A 52 11.14 -2.05 2.15
N ARG A 53 11.64 -2.31 3.36
CA ARG A 53 11.72 -3.66 3.95
C ARG A 53 10.35 -4.23 4.29
N PHE A 54 9.44 -3.40 4.80
CA PHE A 54 8.10 -3.80 5.25
C PHE A 54 6.99 -3.40 4.26
N ARG A 55 7.36 -3.05 3.03
CA ARG A 55 6.44 -2.57 1.98
C ARG A 55 5.19 -3.42 1.80
N THR A 56 5.32 -4.74 1.89
CA THR A 56 4.18 -5.67 1.79
C THR A 56 3.25 -5.58 2.98
N GLU A 57 3.77 -5.55 4.22
CA GLU A 57 2.94 -5.43 5.43
C GLU A 57 2.25 -4.06 5.49
N ILE A 58 2.97 -2.99 5.12
CA ILE A 58 2.41 -1.65 5.00
C ILE A 58 1.26 -1.66 3.97
N PHE A 59 1.48 -2.28 2.81
CA PHE A 59 0.46 -2.39 1.77
C PHE A 59 -0.79 -3.13 2.26
N GLU A 60 -0.62 -4.23 3.01
CA GLU A 60 -1.73 -4.96 3.63
C GLU A 60 -2.54 -4.09 4.60
N LYS A 61 -1.86 -3.31 5.47
CA LYS A 61 -2.52 -2.35 6.37
C LYS A 61 -3.25 -1.23 5.62
N LEU A 62 -2.78 -0.89 4.42
CA LEU A 62 -3.42 0.10 3.53
C LEU A 62 -4.57 -0.47 2.69
N MET A 63 -4.76 -1.79 2.61
CA MET A 63 -5.84 -2.38 1.82
C MET A 63 -7.23 -1.79 2.12
N PRO A 64 -7.65 -1.55 3.37
CA PRO A 64 -8.95 -0.94 3.67
C PRO A 64 -9.09 0.48 3.11
N PHE A 65 -7.99 1.25 3.09
CA PHE A 65 -7.96 2.59 2.50
C PHE A 65 -8.12 2.51 0.98
N PHE A 66 -7.38 1.61 0.32
CA PHE A 66 -7.48 1.44 -1.14
C PHE A 66 -8.85 0.93 -1.58
N VAL A 67 -9.46 0.00 -0.83
CA VAL A 67 -10.82 -0.50 -1.13
C VAL A 67 -11.84 0.63 -0.98
N ARG A 68 -11.78 1.42 0.10
CA ARG A 68 -12.70 2.55 0.31
C ARG A 68 -12.59 3.62 -0.77
N HIS A 69 -11.38 3.89 -1.27
CA HIS A 69 -11.15 4.97 -2.22
C HIS A 69 -11.46 4.58 -3.69
N ASN A 70 -11.46 3.28 -4.01
CA ASN A 70 -11.77 2.72 -5.34
C ASN A 70 -13.15 2.03 -5.42
N SER A 71 -14.01 2.17 -4.40
CA SER A 71 -15.40 1.68 -4.41
C SER A 71 -16.36 2.69 -5.02
#